data_AF-A0AA40E3G2-F1
#
_entry.id   AF-A0AA40E3G2-F1
#
_cell.length_a   1.000
_cell.length_b   1.000
_cell.length_c   1.000
_cell.angle_alpha   90.00
_cell.angle_beta   90.00
_cell.angle_gamma   90.00
#
_symmetry.space_group_name_H-M   'P 1'
#
loop_
_entity.id
_entity.type
_entity.pdbx_description
1 polymer ?
#
loop_
_entity_poly.entity_id
_entity_poly.type
_entity_poly.pdbx_seq_one_letter_code
_entity_poly.pdbx_strand_id
1 'polypeptide(L)'
;MPWTRRASEHFPQGLQLVNMLIIVGAGYTTASAPMSWLIYCIVTYPETQDKILQELVDYGVGPDTEWTPKFAHSLSDNIKNCYRASYMRFATGPRCIGFNFALLKVKNSLSELVYRYKFVREGLEAIEYDPEFQLVQPLNLFVMAKRRTEWLAKSA
;
A
#
# COMPACT_ATOMS: atom_id res chain seq x y z
N MET A 1 38.22 3.23 -12.13
CA MET A 1 38.50 3.47 -10.70
C MET A 1 38.41 2.15 -9.95
N PRO A 2 39.49 1.64 -9.34
CA PRO A 2 39.45 0.38 -8.59
C PRO A 2 39.05 0.64 -7.14
N TRP A 3 37.87 0.17 -6.73
CA TRP A 3 37.43 0.15 -5.33
C TRP A 3 38.16 -0.97 -4.59
N THR A 4 39.25 -0.66 -3.90
CA THR A 4 39.90 -1.57 -2.96
C THR A 4 39.09 -1.60 -1.66
N ARG A 5 38.58 -2.79 -1.30
CA ARG A 5 37.80 -3.01 -0.07
C ARG A 5 38.73 -2.85 1.15
N ARG A 6 38.82 -1.64 1.70
CA ARG A 6 39.27 -1.43 3.08
C ARG A 6 38.08 -1.67 4.00
N ALA A 7 38.18 -2.70 4.83
CA ALA A 7 37.20 -2.97 5.86
C ALA A 7 37.22 -1.85 6.93
N SER A 8 36.04 -1.49 7.43
CA SER A 8 35.74 -0.57 8.55
C SER A 8 35.78 0.96 8.34
N GLU A 9 35.61 1.48 7.12
CA GLU A 9 35.42 2.93 6.94
C GLU A 9 33.92 3.31 7.06
N HIS A 10 33.65 4.34 7.87
CA HIS A 10 32.30 4.91 8.03
C HIS A 10 31.78 5.40 6.68
N PHE A 11 30.46 5.32 6.49
CA PHE A 11 29.86 5.78 5.24
C PHE A 11 30.24 7.26 5.00
N PRO A 12 30.84 7.61 3.84
CA PRO A 12 31.33 8.97 3.59
C PRO A 12 30.20 9.98 3.76
N GLN A 13 30.41 10.99 4.62
CA GLN A 13 29.37 11.93 5.06
C GLN A 13 28.68 12.64 3.89
N GLY A 14 29.41 12.99 2.83
CA GLY A 14 28.85 13.60 1.63
C GLY A 14 27.88 12.71 0.84
N LEU A 15 27.99 11.39 0.95
CA LEU A 15 27.09 10.43 0.29
C LEU A 15 25.91 10.02 1.19
N GLN A 16 25.99 10.24 2.51
CA GLN A 16 24.89 9.92 3.43
C GLN A 16 23.62 10.70 3.08
N LEU A 17 23.75 12.02 2.95
CA LEU A 17 22.61 12.89 2.66
C LEU A 17 21.98 12.57 1.30
N VAL A 18 22.80 12.40 0.28
CA VAL A 18 22.34 12.10 -1.09
C VAL A 18 21.63 10.75 -1.15
N ASN A 19 22.16 9.72 -0.49
CA ASN A 19 21.52 8.41 -0.47
C ASN A 19 20.21 8.40 0.33
N MET A 20 20.15 9.14 1.44
CA MET A 20 18.91 9.29 2.20
C MET A 20 17.84 10.01 1.37
N LEU A 21 18.21 11.06 0.64
CA LEU A 21 17.30 11.78 -0.26
C LEU A 21 16.77 10.86 -1.37
N ILE A 22 17.64 10.07 -2.00
CA ILE A 22 17.24 9.11 -3.05
C ILE A 22 16.29 8.06 -2.48
N ILE A 23 16.60 7.47 -1.32
CA ILE A 23 15.76 6.43 -0.70
C ILE A 23 14.38 7.00 -0.32
N VAL A 24 14.34 8.19 0.28
CA VAL A 24 13.08 8.84 0.68
C VAL A 24 12.27 9.25 -0.55
N GLY A 25 12.90 9.88 -1.56
CA GLY A 25 12.22 10.31 -2.78
C GLY A 25 11.65 9.14 -3.59
N ALA A 26 12.45 8.08 -3.76
CA ALA A 26 11.98 6.85 -4.40
C ALA A 26 10.87 6.19 -3.58
N GLY A 27 11.02 6.09 -2.25
CA GLY A 27 10.02 5.45 -1.39
C GLY A 27 8.70 6.21 -1.28
N TYR A 28 8.73 7.54 -1.29
CA TYR A 28 7.52 8.37 -1.19
C TYR A 28 6.66 8.28 -2.45
N THR A 29 7.24 8.66 -3.59
CA THR A 29 6.51 8.78 -4.87
C THR A 29 5.97 7.42 -5.34
N THR A 30 6.75 6.36 -5.16
CA THR A 30 6.36 5.01 -5.58
C THR A 30 5.37 4.31 -4.65
N ALA A 31 5.16 4.78 -3.42
CA ALA A 31 4.17 4.21 -2.49
C ALA A 31 2.84 4.96 -2.51
N SER A 32 2.85 6.27 -2.75
CA SER A 32 1.63 7.09 -2.82
C SER A 32 0.80 6.79 -4.06
N ALA A 33 1.40 6.80 -5.26
CA ALA A 33 0.70 6.51 -6.52
C ALA A 33 -0.08 5.17 -6.49
N PRO A 34 0.51 4.03 -6.08
CA PRO A 34 -0.25 2.79 -5.98
C PRO A 34 -1.36 2.82 -4.93
N MET A 35 -1.15 3.49 -3.79
CA MET A 35 -2.21 3.65 -2.78
C MET A 35 -3.40 4.42 -3.35
N SER A 36 -3.17 5.52 -4.08
CA SER A 36 -4.23 6.30 -4.71
C SER A 36 -5.03 5.46 -5.70
N TRP A 37 -4.36 4.66 -6.55
CA TRP A 37 -5.04 3.75 -7.48
C TRP A 37 -5.77 2.60 -6.78
N LEU A 38 -5.27 2.09 -5.65
CA LEU A 38 -5.97 1.06 -4.87
C LEU A 38 -7.24 1.61 -4.23
N ILE A 39 -7.17 2.82 -3.68
CA ILE A 39 -8.35 3.52 -3.16
C ILE A 39 -9.34 3.73 -4.29
N TYR A 40 -8.90 4.20 -5.46
CA TYR A 40 -9.75 4.31 -6.64
C TYR A 40 -10.46 3.00 -6.99
N CYS A 41 -9.74 1.88 -7.04
CA CYS A 41 -10.34 0.58 -7.32
C CYS A 41 -11.39 0.18 -6.29
N ILE A 42 -11.11 0.33 -4.99
CA ILE A 42 -12.06 -0.05 -3.92
C ILE A 42 -13.32 0.79 -3.97
N VAL A 43 -13.19 2.08 -4.29
CA VAL A 43 -14.34 2.97 -4.32
C VAL A 43 -15.14 2.82 -5.61
N THR A 44 -14.48 2.50 -6.73
CA THR A 44 -15.16 2.23 -8.01
C THR A 44 -15.96 0.93 -7.95
N TYR A 45 -15.49 -0.06 -7.19
CA TYR A 45 -16.15 -1.35 -7.02
C TYR A 45 -16.62 -1.55 -5.57
N PRO A 46 -17.82 -1.07 -5.19
CA PRO A 46 -18.28 -1.07 -3.80
C PRO A 46 -18.35 -2.48 -3.19
N GLU A 47 -18.69 -3.50 -3.97
CA GLU A 47 -18.68 -4.90 -3.50
C GLU A 47 -17.30 -5.37 -3.02
N THR A 48 -16.23 -4.86 -3.62
CA THR A 48 -14.87 -5.24 -3.23
C THR A 48 -14.56 -4.76 -1.82
N GLN A 49 -15.11 -3.62 -1.41
CA GLN A 49 -14.91 -3.12 -0.05
C GLN A 49 -15.53 -4.04 0.99
N ASP A 50 -16.73 -4.55 0.72
CA ASP A 50 -17.44 -5.44 1.64
C ASP A 50 -16.81 -6.85 1.66
N LYS A 51 -16.29 -7.33 0.51
CA LYS A 51 -15.49 -8.58 0.44
C LYS A 51 -14.22 -8.50 1.28
N ILE A 52 -13.46 -7.41 1.17
CA ILE A 52 -12.24 -7.20 1.98
C ILE A 52 -12.61 -7.11 3.47
N LEU A 53 -13.69 -6.42 3.81
CA LEU A 53 -14.16 -6.34 5.20
C LEU A 53 -14.53 -7.73 5.73
N GLN A 54 -15.22 -8.54 4.93
CA GLN A 54 -15.58 -9.91 5.31
C GLN A 54 -14.33 -10.76 5.55
N GLU A 55 -13.34 -10.70 4.65
CA GLU A 55 -12.05 -11.40 4.83
C GLU A 55 -11.34 -11.00 6.14
N LEU A 56 -11.38 -9.71 6.50
CA LEU A 56 -10.80 -9.22 7.76
C LEU A 56 -11.57 -9.72 8.99
N VAL A 57 -12.91 -9.73 8.93
CA VAL A 57 -13.76 -10.22 10.02
C VAL A 57 -13.61 -11.73 10.20
N ASP A 58 -13.55 -12.50 9.12
CA ASP A 58 -13.34 -13.94 9.12
C ASP A 58 -11.95 -14.30 9.67
N TYR A 59 -10.95 -13.45 9.42
CA TYR A 59 -9.63 -13.54 10.04
C TYR A 59 -9.65 -13.26 11.56
N GLY A 60 -10.71 -12.65 12.08
CA GLY A 60 -10.86 -12.32 13.49
C GLY A 60 -10.39 -10.92 13.87
N VAL A 61 -10.34 -9.98 12.92
CA VAL A 61 -10.05 -8.56 13.22
C VAL A 61 -11.21 -7.97 14.04
N GLY A 62 -10.88 -7.47 15.23
CA GLY A 62 -11.80 -6.79 16.14
C GLY A 62 -11.42 -5.33 16.38
N PRO A 63 -12.24 -4.58 17.13
CA PRO A 63 -11.97 -3.18 17.47
C PRO A 63 -10.70 -3.00 18.31
N ASP A 64 -10.33 -4.02 19.10
CA ASP A 64 -9.16 -4.03 19.99
C ASP A 64 -7.90 -4.60 19.31
N THR A 65 -7.96 -4.93 18.02
CA THR A 65 -6.81 -5.49 17.31
C THR A 65 -5.73 -4.44 17.09
N GLU A 66 -4.53 -4.72 17.59
CA GLU A 66 -3.34 -3.92 17.31
C GLU A 66 -2.81 -4.19 15.90
N TRP A 67 -2.80 -3.16 15.06
CA TRP A 67 -2.25 -3.19 13.71
C TRP A 67 -0.72 -3.22 13.74
N THR A 68 -0.15 -4.40 13.99
CA THR A 68 1.31 -4.60 14.00
C THR A 68 1.82 -5.10 12.64
N PRO A 69 3.09 -4.82 12.29
CA PRO A 69 3.72 -5.39 11.09
C PRO A 69 3.66 -6.92 11.01
N LYS A 70 3.71 -7.59 12.17
CA LYS A 70 3.62 -9.05 12.27
C LYS A 70 2.23 -9.55 11.85
N PHE A 71 1.18 -8.85 12.29
CA PHE A 71 -0.20 -9.10 11.90
C PHE A 71 -0.43 -8.89 10.40
N ALA A 72 0.13 -7.83 9.84
CA ALA A 72 0.03 -7.57 8.40
C ALA A 72 0.68 -8.67 7.53
N HIS A 73 1.72 -9.33 8.03
CA HIS A 73 2.34 -10.47 7.35
C HIS A 73 1.45 -11.71 7.38
N SER A 74 0.85 -12.02 8.54
CA SER A 74 0.01 -13.21 8.73
C SER A 74 -1.32 -13.16 7.95
N LEU A 75 -1.80 -11.97 7.59
CA LEU A 75 -2.94 -11.81 6.67
C LEU A 75 -2.67 -12.37 5.27
N SER A 76 -1.41 -12.35 4.81
CA SER A 76 -1.09 -12.71 3.42
C SER A 76 -0.98 -14.19 3.13
N ASP A 77 -0.80 -15.02 4.16
CA ASP A 77 -0.69 -16.47 4.00
C ASP A 77 -2.05 -17.15 3.78
N ASN A 78 -3.15 -16.45 4.08
CA ASN A 78 -4.49 -17.04 4.13
C ASN A 78 -5.36 -16.73 2.90
N ILE A 79 -4.90 -15.87 1.98
CA ILE A 79 -5.64 -15.51 0.76
C ILE A 79 -5.33 -16.54 -0.32
N LYS A 80 -6.12 -17.62 -0.34
CA LYS A 80 -5.94 -18.78 -1.25
C LYS A 80 -6.14 -18.45 -2.74
N ASN A 81 -6.66 -17.27 -3.09
CA ASN A 81 -7.13 -16.97 -4.45
C ASN A 81 -6.54 -15.71 -5.10
N CYS A 82 -5.46 -15.13 -4.56
CA CYS A 82 -4.78 -14.02 -5.23
C CYS A 82 -3.67 -14.57 -6.12
N TYR A 83 -3.78 -14.40 -7.45
CA TYR A 83 -2.74 -14.82 -8.37
C TYR A 83 -1.41 -14.16 -7.98
N ARG A 84 -0.39 -14.98 -7.69
CA ARG A 84 0.94 -14.50 -7.33
C ARG A 84 1.45 -13.60 -8.48
N ALA A 85 1.76 -12.34 -8.17
CA ALA A 85 2.11 -11.28 -9.13
C ALA A 85 0.97 -10.62 -9.93
N SER A 86 -0.30 -10.76 -9.53
CA SER A 86 -1.40 -9.90 -10.02
C SER A 86 -1.13 -8.40 -9.87
N TYR A 87 -0.22 -8.08 -8.95
CA TYR A 87 0.26 -6.74 -8.67
C TYR A 87 1.78 -6.63 -8.88
N MET A 88 2.20 -6.49 -10.15
CA MET A 88 3.60 -6.30 -10.52
C MET A 88 3.87 -4.83 -10.86
N ARG A 89 3.74 -3.94 -9.88
CA ARG A 89 4.10 -2.51 -10.03
C ARG A 89 5.58 -2.21 -9.76
N PHE A 90 6.27 -3.16 -9.11
CA PHE A 90 7.71 -3.15 -8.96
C PHE A 90 8.26 -4.42 -9.62
N ALA A 91 9.42 -4.32 -10.27
CA ALA A 91 10.11 -5.50 -10.78
C ALA A 91 10.33 -6.49 -9.63
N THR A 92 9.68 -7.66 -9.68
CA THR A 92 9.92 -8.74 -8.72
C THR A 92 11.38 -9.16 -8.82
N GLY A 93 12.15 -9.01 -7.73
CA GLY A 93 13.55 -9.43 -7.69
C GLY A 93 14.46 -8.51 -6.84
N PRO A 94 15.78 -8.78 -6.84
CA PRO A 94 16.75 -8.11 -5.97
C PRO A 94 17.00 -6.62 -6.33
N ARG A 95 16.36 -6.11 -7.38
CA ARG A 95 16.57 -4.74 -7.88
C ARG A 95 15.77 -3.68 -7.11
N CYS A 96 14.71 -4.07 -6.40
CA CYS A 96 13.92 -3.15 -5.56
C CYS A 96 14.02 -3.56 -4.09
N ILE A 97 14.97 -2.95 -3.37
CA ILE A 97 15.15 -3.19 -1.93
C ILE A 97 13.91 -2.79 -1.11
N GLY A 98 13.14 -1.80 -1.58
CA GLY A 98 11.96 -1.26 -0.90
C GLY A 98 10.66 -2.05 -1.13
N PHE A 99 10.67 -3.10 -1.97
CA PHE A 99 9.44 -3.76 -2.41
C PHE A 99 8.64 -4.37 -1.24
N ASN A 100 9.32 -5.14 -0.39
CA ASN A 100 8.67 -5.79 0.75
C ASN A 100 8.11 -4.78 1.75
N PHE A 101 8.84 -3.67 1.94
CA PHE A 101 8.39 -2.58 2.80
C PHE A 101 7.18 -1.85 2.23
N ALA A 102 7.16 -1.60 0.92
CA ALA A 102 6.02 -1.00 0.24
C ALA A 102 4.77 -1.89 0.34
N LEU A 103 4.89 -3.20 0.11
CA LEU A 103 3.78 -4.14 0.28
C LEU A 103 3.25 -4.16 1.71
N LEU A 104 4.15 -4.16 2.71
CA LEU A 104 3.76 -4.13 4.11
C LEU A 104 2.99 -2.84 4.44
N LYS A 105 3.49 -1.69 3.99
CA LYS A 105 2.82 -0.39 4.15
C LYS A 105 1.42 -0.41 3.55
N VAL A 106 1.32 -0.81 2.28
CA VAL A 106 0.04 -0.86 1.56
C VAL A 106 -0.94 -1.77 2.28
N LYS A 107 -0.53 -2.99 2.64
CA LYS A 107 -1.40 -3.95 3.32
C LYS A 107 -1.88 -3.44 4.67
N ASN A 108 -0.95 -2.99 5.52
CA ASN A 108 -1.30 -2.54 6.87
C ASN A 108 -2.22 -1.32 6.82
N SER A 109 -1.87 -0.31 6.03
CA SER A 109 -2.66 0.91 5.91
C SER A 109 -4.02 0.66 5.27
N LEU A 110 -4.09 -0.15 4.20
CA LEU A 110 -5.34 -0.41 3.50
C LEU A 110 -6.31 -1.21 4.37
N SER A 111 -5.84 -2.28 5.02
CA SER A 111 -6.67 -3.11 5.90
C SER A 111 -7.23 -2.30 7.08
N GLU A 112 -6.39 -1.46 7.70
CA GLU A 112 -6.85 -0.60 8.79
C GLU A 112 -7.89 0.42 8.31
N LEU A 113 -7.63 1.07 7.17
CA LEU A 113 -8.54 2.07 6.61
C LEU A 113 -9.88 1.46 6.20
N VAL A 114 -9.89 0.30 5.56
CA VAL A 114 -11.14 -0.38 5.15
C VAL A 114 -11.93 -0.87 6.35
N TYR A 115 -11.26 -1.33 7.41
CA TYR A 115 -11.92 -1.75 8.65
C TYR A 115 -12.60 -0.59 9.38
N ARG A 116 -11.95 0.58 9.41
CA ARG A 116 -12.44 1.76 10.17
C ARG A 116 -13.35 2.67 9.36
N TYR A 117 -13.18 2.74 8.04
CA TYR A 117 -13.86 3.71 7.18
C TYR A 117 -14.54 3.04 5.97
N LYS A 118 -15.69 3.58 5.59
CA LYS A 118 -16.38 3.33 4.33
C LYS A 118 -16.00 4.47 3.37
N PHE A 119 -15.47 4.11 2.21
CA PHE A 119 -15.03 5.09 1.23
C PHE A 119 -16.10 5.25 0.16
N VAL A 120 -16.41 6.49 -0.20
CA VAL A 120 -17.38 6.82 -1.25
C VAL A 120 -16.75 7.86 -2.16
N ARG A 121 -16.86 7.67 -3.47
CA ARG A 121 -16.29 8.60 -4.45
C ARG A 121 -17.19 9.81 -4.55
N GLU A 122 -16.57 10.97 -4.54
CA GLU A 122 -17.26 12.22 -4.84
C GLU A 122 -16.99 12.57 -6.31
N GLY A 123 -18.06 12.63 -7.11
CA GLY A 123 -17.99 12.94 -8.55
C GLY A 123 -18.03 11.71 -9.47
N LEU A 124 -18.58 11.95 -10.67
CA LEU A 124 -18.66 10.97 -11.78
C LEU A 124 -17.66 11.27 -12.91
N GLU A 125 -16.83 12.29 -12.72
CA GLU A 125 -15.86 12.74 -13.71
C GLU A 125 -14.83 11.65 -14.02
N ALA A 126 -14.28 11.66 -15.23
CA ALA A 126 -13.18 10.77 -15.56
C ALA A 126 -11.94 11.14 -14.73
N ILE A 127 -11.14 10.14 -14.34
CA ILE A 127 -9.89 10.40 -13.66
C ILE A 127 -8.92 11.04 -14.63
N GLU A 128 -8.44 12.23 -14.27
CA GLU A 128 -7.38 12.93 -14.98
C GLU A 128 -6.02 12.53 -14.39
N TYR A 129 -5.06 12.36 -15.29
CA TYR A 129 -3.66 12.12 -14.96
C TYR A 129 -2.79 12.94 -15.91
N ASP A 130 -1.67 13.42 -15.38
CA ASP A 130 -0.69 14.15 -16.18
C ASP A 130 0.29 13.15 -16.84
N PRO A 131 0.33 13.06 -18.19
CA PRO A 131 1.27 12.19 -18.89
C PRO A 131 2.73 12.63 -18.75
N GLU A 132 3.01 13.88 -18.36
CA GLU A 132 4.37 14.39 -18.14
C GLU A 132 4.95 13.98 -16.79
N PHE A 133 4.10 13.54 -15.85
CA PHE A 133 4.56 13.08 -14.55
C PHE A 133 5.20 11.69 -14.65
N GLN A 134 6.34 11.48 -13.98
CA GLN A 134 7.10 10.21 -14.02
C GLN A 134 6.28 9.00 -13.52
N LEU A 135 5.21 9.23 -12.75
CA LEU A 135 4.31 8.21 -12.23
C LEU A 135 2.85 8.57 -12.49
N VAL A 136 2.11 7.67 -13.14
CA VAL A 136 0.67 7.89 -13.36
C VAL A 136 -0.06 7.88 -12.02
N GLN A 137 -0.61 9.02 -11.63
CA GLN A 137 -1.41 9.19 -10.43
C GLN A 137 -2.71 9.95 -10.75
N PRO A 138 -3.82 9.64 -10.07
CA PRO A 138 -5.05 10.38 -10.25
C PRO A 138 -4.93 11.77 -9.61
N LEU A 139 -5.24 12.83 -10.35
CA LEU A 139 -5.16 14.21 -9.86
C LEU A 139 -6.48 14.70 -9.22
N ASN A 140 -7.62 14.22 -9.72
CA ASN A 140 -8.97 14.62 -9.32
C ASN A 140 -9.71 13.52 -8.54
N LEU A 141 -8.99 12.69 -7.76
CA LEU A 141 -9.61 11.67 -6.92
C LEU A 141 -10.01 12.24 -5.56
N PHE A 142 -11.27 12.68 -5.46
CA PHE A 142 -11.89 13.09 -4.20
C PHE A 142 -12.72 11.94 -3.61
N VAL A 143 -12.47 11.63 -2.33
CA VAL A 143 -13.10 10.50 -1.64
C VAL A 143 -13.57 10.94 -0.27
N MET A 144 -14.84 10.65 0.02
CA MET A 144 -15.41 10.81 1.35
C MET A 144 -15.16 9.56 2.18
N ALA A 145 -14.52 9.71 3.34
CA ALA A 145 -14.29 8.63 4.30
C ALA A 145 -15.30 8.73 5.45
N LYS A 146 -16.33 7.88 5.44
CA LYS A 146 -17.31 7.80 6.53
C LYS A 146 -16.85 6.76 7.55
N ARG A 147 -16.73 7.12 8.83
CA ARG A 147 -16.39 6.15 9.88
C ARG A 147 -17.44 5.03 9.95
N ARG A 148 -17.00 3.77 10.01
CA ARG A 148 -17.88 2.61 10.17
C ARG A 148 -18.31 2.48 11.64
N THR A 149 -19.59 2.23 11.85
CA THR A 149 -20.21 1.93 13.15
C THR A 149 -20.77 0.51 13.20
N GLU A 150 -20.87 -0.15 12.04
CA GLU A 150 -21.45 -1.47 11.85
C GLU A 150 -20.44 -2.35 11.11
N TRP A 151 -20.31 -3.59 11.56
CA TRP A 151 -19.45 -4.62 10.96
C TRP A 151 -20.30 -5.82 10.55
N LEU A 152 -19.86 -6.50 9.49
CA LEU A 152 -20.51 -7.73 9.03
C LEU A 152 -20.31 -8.84 10.06
N ALA A 153 -21.27 -9.77 10.14
CA ALA A 153 -21.10 -10.99 10.93
C ALA A 153 -20.06 -11.91 10.26
N LYS A 154 -19.40 -12.75 11.05
CA LYS A 154 -18.49 -13.78 10.51
C LYS A 154 -19.26 -14.71 9.58
N SER A 155 -18.68 -15.03 8.43
CA SER A 155 -19.21 -16.08 7.56
C SER A 155 -19.05 -17.40 8.29
N ALA A 156 -20.13 -18.20 8.32
CA ALA A 156 -20.15 -19.52 8.97
C ALA A 156 -19.24 -20.53 8.24
#